data_AF-A0A1G0VRM2-F1
#
_entry.id   AF-A0A1G0VRM2-F1
#
_cell.length_a   1.000
_cell.length_b   1.000
_cell.length_c   1.000
_cell.angle_alpha   90.00
_cell.angle_beta   90.00
_cell.angle_gamma   90.00
#
_symmetry.space_group_name_H-M   'P 1'
#
loop_
_entity.id
_entity.type
_entity.pdbx_description
1 polymer ?
#
loop_
_entity_poly.entity_id
_entity_poly.type
_entity_poly.pdbx_seq_one_letter_code
_entity_poly.pdbx_strand_id
1 'polypeptide(L)'
;MNLFSIFMKGGFLMWPILLCSVIGLTVIIDRYIVLRKTKINIPAFTVRIRGLIKKRDISGAISHCMEEKSPVANIIRKGLKKYRLGHERVKEAIENAGRQEVSKLEKGLSVLATIAGIAPLLGFLGTVTGMIQAFMTIEDLAGSANPSDLAGG
;
A
#
# COMPACT_ATOMS: atom_id res chain seq x y z
N MET A 1 -15.24 15.56 -27.97
CA MET A 1 -15.61 14.88 -26.71
C MET A 1 -14.54 15.21 -25.67
N ASN A 2 -14.91 15.81 -24.54
CA ASN A 2 -13.97 16.08 -23.44
C ASN A 2 -14.01 14.94 -22.42
N LEU A 3 -12.91 14.65 -21.73
CA LEU A 3 -12.86 13.62 -20.67
C LEU A 3 -13.97 13.79 -19.62
N PHE A 4 -14.28 15.03 -19.27
CA PHE A 4 -15.37 15.35 -18.35
C PHE A 4 -16.75 14.92 -18.88
N SER A 5 -16.99 15.08 -20.18
CA SER A 5 -18.25 14.64 -20.79
C SER A 5 -18.40 13.11 -20.79
N ILE A 6 -17.28 12.37 -20.92
CA ILE A 6 -17.29 10.90 -20.84
C ILE A 6 -17.50 10.45 -19.39
N PHE A 7 -16.89 11.14 -18.42
CA PHE A 7 -17.08 10.85 -16.99
C PHE A 7 -18.54 11.02 -16.56
N MET A 8 -19.20 12.11 -17.00
CA MET A 8 -20.62 12.34 -16.69
C MET A 8 -21.54 11.29 -17.32
N LYS A 9 -21.19 10.78 -18.51
CA LYS A 9 -21.93 9.70 -19.18
C LYS A 9 -21.82 8.35 -18.47
N GLY A 10 -20.70 8.07 -17.81
CA GLY A 10 -20.52 6.85 -17.00
C GLY A 10 -21.42 6.76 -15.76
N GLY A 11 -22.22 7.80 -15.49
CA GLY A 11 -23.27 7.77 -14.48
C GLY A 11 -22.76 7.74 -13.04
N PHE A 12 -23.64 7.35 -12.12
CA PHE A 12 -23.38 7.37 -10.68
C PHE A 12 -22.18 6.49 -10.26
N LEU A 13 -21.95 5.36 -10.94
CA LEU A 13 -20.91 4.39 -10.60
C LEU A 13 -19.47 4.90 -10.83
N MET A 14 -19.30 5.98 -11.61
CA MET A 14 -17.99 6.63 -11.78
C MET A 14 -17.48 7.30 -10.49
N TRP A 15 -18.38 7.78 -9.62
CA TRP A 15 -17.99 8.48 -8.39
C TRP A 15 -17.32 7.56 -7.36
N PRO A 16 -17.87 6.37 -7.03
CA PRO A 16 -17.18 5.39 -6.19
C PRO A 16 -15.81 4.94 -6.76
N ILE A 17 -15.72 4.74 -8.08
CA ILE A 17 -14.46 4.35 -8.73
C ILE A 17 -13.41 5.46 -8.60
N LEU A 18 -13.81 6.71 -8.80
CA LEU A 18 -12.94 7.87 -8.60
C LEU A 18 -12.45 7.95 -7.15
N LEU A 19 -13.35 7.73 -6.17
CA LEU A 19 -12.98 7.69 -4.76
C LEU A 19 -11.95 6.59 -4.47
N CYS A 20 -12.16 5.38 -4.98
CA CYS A 20 -11.19 4.28 -4.89
C CYS A 20 -9.82 4.67 -5.48
N SER A 21 -9.81 5.38 -6.61
CA SER A 21 -8.58 5.86 -7.24
C SER A 21 -7.83 6.87 -6.35
N VAL A 22 -8.53 7.86 -5.79
CA VAL A 22 -7.93 8.88 -4.91
C VAL A 22 -7.37 8.26 -3.63
N ILE A 23 -8.13 7.36 -2.99
CA ILE A 23 -7.67 6.65 -1.79
C ILE A 23 -6.45 5.78 -2.11
N GLY A 24 -6.52 5.00 -3.20
CA GLY A 24 -5.42 4.15 -3.64
C GLY A 24 -4.14 4.95 -3.90
N LEU A 25 -4.25 6.06 -4.64
CA LEU A 25 -3.13 6.94 -4.93
C LEU A 25 -2.51 7.54 -3.66
N THR A 26 -3.35 7.96 -2.71
CA THR A 26 -2.90 8.51 -1.43
C THR A 26 -2.06 7.50 -0.65
N VAL A 27 -2.52 6.24 -0.57
CA VAL A 27 -1.76 5.16 0.09
C VAL A 27 -0.46 4.86 -0.66
N ILE A 28 -0.48 4.81 -1.99
CA ILE A 28 0.73 4.58 -2.81
C ILE A 28 1.79 5.66 -2.54
N ILE A 29 1.39 6.93 -2.52
CA ILE A 29 2.30 8.06 -2.27
C ILE A 29 2.89 7.97 -0.86
N ASP A 30 2.05 7.76 0.17
CA ASP A 30 2.51 7.61 1.56
C ASP A 30 3.54 6.48 1.69
N ARG A 31 3.23 5.30 1.14
CA ARG A 31 4.14 4.15 1.16
C ARG A 31 5.43 4.41 0.40
N TYR A 32 5.36 5.03 -0.78
CA TYR A 32 6.54 5.36 -1.57
C TYR A 32 7.51 6.27 -0.79
N ILE A 33 7.00 7.28 -0.10
CA ILE A 33 7.80 8.18 0.74
C ILE A 33 8.45 7.41 1.90
N VAL A 34 7.69 6.57 2.61
CA VAL A 34 8.20 5.76 3.73
C VAL A 34 9.31 4.82 3.28
N LEU A 35 9.11 4.09 2.18
CA LEU A 35 10.11 3.16 1.63
C LEU A 35 11.36 3.90 1.18
N ARG A 36 11.22 5.08 0.55
CA ARG A 36 12.35 5.88 0.10
C ARG A 36 13.18 6.41 1.27
N LYS A 37 12.54 6.86 2.36
CA LYS A 37 13.20 7.32 3.60
C LYS A 37 13.91 6.20 4.36
N THR A 38 13.51 4.96 4.14
CA THR A 38 14.02 3.78 4.84
C THR A 38 15.26 3.16 4.16
N LYS A 39 15.65 3.64 2.98
CA LYS A 39 16.83 3.14 2.26
C LYS A 39 18.12 3.47 3.03
N ILE A 40 18.67 2.45 3.67
CA ILE A 40 20.00 2.49 4.30
C ILE A 40 20.92 1.45 3.66
N ASN A 41 22.23 1.65 3.80
CA ASN A 41 23.21 0.63 3.43
C ASN A 41 23.24 -0.47 4.51
N ILE A 42 22.31 -1.42 4.40
CA ILE A 42 22.14 -2.54 5.34
C ILE A 42 23.45 -3.34 5.52
N PRO A 43 24.21 -3.68 4.45
CA PRO A 43 25.49 -4.36 4.61
C PRO A 43 26.49 -3.59 5.48
N ALA A 44 26.71 -2.30 5.18
CA ALA A 44 27.66 -1.48 5.93
C ALA A 44 27.25 -1.32 7.40
N PHE A 45 25.95 -1.11 7.65
CA PHE A 45 25.40 -1.00 9.00
C PHE A 45 25.62 -2.29 9.82
N THR A 46 25.35 -3.44 9.22
CA THR A 46 25.50 -4.75 9.87
C THR A 46 26.96 -5.06 10.21
N VAL A 47 27.89 -4.73 9.31
CA VAL A 47 29.34 -4.88 9.55
C VAL A 47 29.79 -4.03 10.73
N ARG A 48 29.35 -2.76 10.80
CA ARG A 48 29.71 -1.84 11.88
C ARG A 48 29.20 -2.32 13.23
N ILE A 49 27.93 -2.75 13.30
CA ILE A 49 27.32 -3.32 14.52
C ILE A 49 28.04 -4.58 14.97
N ARG A 50 28.36 -5.52 14.06
CA ARG A 50 29.14 -6.71 14.40
C ARG A 50 30.51 -6.34 14.98
N GLY A 51 31.16 -5.31 14.43
CA GLY A 51 32.43 -4.79 14.95
C GLY A 51 32.33 -4.30 16.39
N LEU A 52 31.30 -3.52 16.72
CA LEU A 52 31.05 -3.01 18.08
C LEU A 52 30.75 -4.14 19.06
N ILE A 53 29.93 -5.12 18.67
CA ILE A 53 29.62 -6.30 19.48
C ILE A 53 30.88 -7.13 19.74
N LYS A 54 31.74 -7.34 18.74
CA LYS A 54 33.02 -8.06 18.92
C LYS A 54 33.96 -7.38 19.91
N LYS A 55 33.93 -6.05 19.97
CA LYS A 55 34.69 -5.24 20.95
C LYS A 55 34.04 -5.20 22.34
N ARG A 56 32.94 -5.92 22.56
CA ARG A 56 32.10 -5.88 23.78
C ARG A 56 31.51 -4.49 24.09
N ASP A 57 31.50 -3.58 23.11
CA ASP A 57 30.93 -2.24 23.25
C ASP A 57 29.44 -2.25 22.87
N ILE A 58 28.61 -2.75 23.78
CA ILE A 58 27.15 -2.83 23.60
C ILE A 58 26.52 -1.43 23.66
N SER A 59 27.07 -0.55 24.49
CA SER A 59 26.58 0.83 24.64
C SER A 59 26.80 1.65 23.37
N GLY A 60 27.96 1.53 22.73
CA GLY A 60 28.25 2.11 21.43
C GLY A 60 27.36 1.55 20.32
N ALA A 61 27.10 0.24 20.32
CA ALA A 61 26.17 -0.38 19.38
C ALA A 61 24.74 0.16 19.52
N ILE A 62 24.24 0.31 20.75
CA ILE A 62 22.91 0.89 21.00
C ILE A 62 22.86 2.35 20.55
N SER A 63 23.90 3.13 20.81
CA SER A 63 23.99 4.54 20.42
C SER A 63 23.97 4.70 18.90
N HIS A 64 24.74 3.87 18.19
CA HIS A 64 24.74 3.87 16.73
C HIS A 64 23.37 3.47 16.14
N CYS A 65 22.67 2.53 16.77
CA CYS A 65 21.28 2.21 16.40
C CYS A 65 20.26 3.31 16.76
N MET A 66 20.59 4.28 17.62
CA MET A 66 19.71 5.42 17.92
C MET A 66 19.89 6.55 16.92
N GLU A 67 21.10 6.73 16.40
CA GLU A 67 21.39 7.68 15.31
C GLU A 67 20.71 7.25 14.01
N GLU A 68 20.74 5.96 13.71
CA GLU A 68 20.15 5.39 12.50
C GLU A 68 18.64 5.14 12.69
N LYS A 69 17.80 5.97 12.08
CA LYS A 69 16.32 5.86 12.15
C LYS A 69 15.76 4.86 11.14
N SER A 70 16.37 3.67 11.05
CA SER A 70 15.92 2.60 10.16
C SER A 70 15.18 1.48 10.92
N PRO A 71 14.29 0.72 10.27
CA PRO A 71 13.65 -0.45 10.87
C PRO A 71 14.67 -1.48 11.37
N VAL A 72 15.73 -1.73 10.59
CA VAL A 72 16.80 -2.67 10.96
C VAL A 72 17.51 -2.21 12.23
N ALA A 73 17.85 -0.92 12.33
CA ALA A 73 18.44 -0.35 13.54
C ALA A 73 17.51 -0.49 14.76
N ASN A 74 16.20 -0.28 14.57
CA ASN A 74 15.23 -0.42 15.66
C ASN A 74 15.10 -1.87 16.16
N ILE A 75 15.14 -2.84 15.24
CA ILE A 75 15.11 -4.28 15.56
C ILE A 75 16.35 -4.66 16.37
N ILE A 76 17.54 -4.32 15.86
CA ILE A 76 18.81 -4.63 16.52
C ILE A 76 18.88 -3.96 17.89
N ARG A 77 18.46 -2.70 18.02
CA ARG A 77 18.41 -1.98 19.29
C ARG A 77 17.56 -2.68 20.34
N LYS A 78 16.37 -3.17 19.96
CA LYS A 78 15.48 -3.90 20.88
C LYS A 78 16.11 -5.23 21.33
N GLY A 79 16.84 -5.92 20.45
CA GLY A 79 17.63 -7.10 20.81
C GLY A 79 18.77 -6.77 21.77
N LEU A 80 19.59 -5.76 21.46
CA LEU A 80 20.73 -5.35 22.28
C LEU A 80 20.33 -4.90 23.69
N LYS A 81 19.17 -4.23 23.85
CA LYS A 81 18.64 -3.86 25.17
C LYS A 81 18.35 -5.06 26.07
N LYS A 82 18.04 -6.22 25.50
CA LYS A 82 17.79 -7.47 26.24
C LYS A 82 19.00 -8.40 26.32
N TYR A 83 20.19 -7.96 25.87
CA TYR A 83 21.40 -8.79 25.81
C TYR A 83 21.73 -9.50 27.13
N ARG A 84 21.52 -8.83 28.27
CA ARG A 84 21.81 -9.37 29.61
C ARG A 84 20.85 -10.48 30.07
N LEU A 85 19.72 -10.67 29.39
CA LEU A 85 18.66 -11.61 29.77
C LEU A 85 18.82 -13.00 29.12
N GLY A 86 19.92 -13.23 28.41
CA GLY A 86 20.21 -14.50 27.74
C GLY A 86 19.73 -14.58 26.29
N HIS A 87 20.22 -15.59 25.56
CA HIS A 87 20.03 -15.74 24.11
C HIS A 87 18.55 -15.82 23.70
N GLU A 88 17.76 -16.62 24.41
CA GLU A 88 16.32 -16.79 24.14
C GLU A 88 15.55 -15.46 24.20
N ARG A 89 15.78 -14.66 25.25
CA ARG A 89 15.12 -13.35 25.41
C ARG A 89 15.53 -12.34 24.35
N VAL A 90 16.77 -12.41 23.86
CA VAL A 90 17.26 -11.58 22.76
C VAL A 90 16.59 -11.98 21.45
N LYS A 91 16.54 -13.28 21.15
CA LYS A 91 15.87 -13.82 19.96
C LYS A 91 14.40 -13.42 19.94
N GLU A 92 13.69 -13.64 21.04
CA GLU A 92 12.28 -13.25 21.22
C GLU A 92 12.09 -11.74 20.98
N ALA A 93 12.99 -10.89 21.52
CA ALA A 93 12.91 -9.44 21.32
C ALA A 93 13.14 -9.02 19.86
N ILE A 94 14.08 -9.67 19.16
CA ILE A 94 14.36 -9.41 17.75
C ILE A 94 13.17 -9.84 16.89
N GLU A 95 12.62 -11.03 17.11
CA GLU A 95 11.46 -11.51 16.35
C GLU A 95 10.24 -10.61 16.56
N ASN A 96 9.93 -10.26 17.81
CA ASN A 96 8.80 -9.38 18.13
C ASN A 96 9.01 -7.97 17.54
N ALA A 97 10.22 -7.43 17.61
CA ALA A 97 10.55 -6.17 16.97
C ALA A 97 10.41 -6.24 15.45
N GLY A 98 10.86 -7.34 14.84
CA GLY A 98 10.74 -7.60 13.41
C GLY A 98 9.29 -7.59 12.96
N ARG A 99 8.43 -8.37 13.63
CA ARG A 99 6.98 -8.41 13.34
C ARG A 99 6.34 -7.02 13.46
N GLN A 100 6.72 -6.25 14.48
CA GLN A 100 6.20 -4.87 14.66
C GLN A 100 6.65 -3.93 13.53
N GLU A 101 7.91 -3.99 13.10
CA GLU A 101 8.40 -3.16 12.00
C GLU A 101 7.79 -3.56 10.66
N VAL A 102 7.64 -4.86 10.39
CA VAL A 102 6.95 -5.36 9.18
C VAL A 102 5.51 -4.86 9.16
N SER A 103 4.77 -5.01 10.26
CA SER A 103 3.38 -4.53 10.35
C SER A 103 3.25 -3.02 10.09
N LYS A 104 4.23 -2.20 10.52
CA LYS A 104 4.25 -0.76 10.23
C LYS A 104 4.48 -0.48 8.74
N LEU A 105 5.37 -1.24 8.11
CA LEU A 105 5.68 -1.10 6.69
C LEU A 105 4.48 -1.51 5.82
N GLU A 106 3.77 -2.57 6.22
CA GLU A 106 2.58 -3.09 5.54
C GLU A 106 1.31 -2.26 5.76
N LYS A 107 1.34 -1.27 6.67
CA LYS A 107 0.18 -0.41 6.95
C LYS A 107 -0.35 0.22 5.65
N GLY A 108 -1.64 0.03 5.38
CA GLY A 108 -2.31 0.54 4.18
C GLY A 108 -2.31 -0.42 2.98
N LEU A 109 -1.47 -1.47 2.95
CA LEU A 109 -1.53 -2.47 1.88
C LEU A 109 -2.85 -3.24 1.88
N SER A 110 -3.46 -3.46 3.04
CA SER A 110 -4.80 -4.05 3.15
C SER A 110 -5.86 -3.23 2.42
N VAL A 111 -5.81 -1.89 2.54
CA VAL A 111 -6.74 -0.99 1.86
C VAL A 111 -6.55 -1.08 0.34
N LEU A 112 -5.32 -1.12 -0.14
CA LEU A 112 -5.02 -1.32 -1.56
C LEU A 112 -5.54 -2.67 -2.05
N ALA A 113 -5.38 -3.74 -1.27
CA ALA A 113 -5.90 -5.06 -1.62
C ALA A 113 -7.43 -5.06 -1.72
N THR A 114 -8.12 -4.39 -0.79
CA THR A 114 -9.58 -4.23 -0.85
C THR A 114 -10.01 -3.44 -2.10
N ILE A 115 -9.33 -2.33 -2.41
CA ILE A 115 -9.62 -1.54 -3.62
C ILE A 115 -9.37 -2.35 -4.88
N ALA A 116 -8.27 -3.12 -4.93
CA ALA A 116 -7.96 -3.98 -6.07
C ALA A 116 -9.03 -5.05 -6.32
N GLY A 117 -9.72 -5.51 -5.27
CA GLY A 117 -10.86 -6.44 -5.40
C GLY A 117 -12.16 -5.74 -5.81
N ILE A 118 -12.50 -4.61 -5.19
CA ILE A 118 -13.81 -3.94 -5.38
C ILE A 118 -13.87 -3.12 -6.67
N ALA A 119 -12.78 -2.44 -7.05
CA ALA A 119 -12.79 -1.53 -8.20
C ALA A 119 -13.15 -2.22 -9.54
N PRO A 120 -12.63 -3.42 -9.87
CA PRO A 120 -13.05 -4.15 -11.06
C PRO A 120 -14.52 -4.56 -11.04
N LEU A 121 -15.04 -4.94 -9.87
CA LEU A 121 -16.45 -5.32 -9.71
C LEU A 121 -17.38 -4.11 -9.92
N LEU A 122 -16.98 -2.93 -9.43
CA LEU A 122 -17.69 -1.67 -9.70
C LEU A 122 -17.67 -1.32 -11.20
N GLY A 123 -16.54 -1.51 -11.86
CA GLY A 123 -16.42 -1.33 -13.31
C GLY A 123 -17.33 -2.29 -14.10
N PHE A 124 -17.32 -3.57 -13.74
CA PHE A 124 -18.19 -4.58 -14.33
C PHE A 124 -19.68 -4.23 -14.14
N LEU A 125 -20.07 -3.81 -12.94
CA LEU A 125 -21.42 -3.33 -12.66
C LEU A 125 -21.79 -2.13 -13.56
N GLY A 126 -20.85 -1.20 -13.77
CA GLY A 126 -21.01 -0.09 -14.71
C GLY A 126 -21.29 -0.56 -16.14
N THR A 127 -20.55 -1.56 -16.63
CA THR A 127 -20.79 -2.10 -17.98
C THR A 127 -22.13 -2.80 -18.12
N VAL A 128 -22.58 -3.54 -17.10
CA VAL A 128 -23.86 -4.24 -17.11
C VAL A 128 -25.01 -3.24 -17.07
N THR A 129 -24.93 -2.23 -16.21
CA THR A 129 -25.96 -1.18 -16.13
C THR A 129 -26.06 -0.36 -17.41
N GLY A 130 -24.93 -0.04 -18.06
CA GLY A 130 -24.93 0.60 -19.38
C GLY A 130 -25.57 -0.25 -20.48
N MET A 131 -25.27 -1.56 -20.52
CA MET A 131 -25.94 -2.47 -21.47
C MET A 131 -27.45 -2.52 -21.24
N ILE A 132 -27.91 -2.57 -19.99
CA ILE A 132 -29.35 -2.57 -19.68
C ILE A 132 -30.02 -1.29 -20.22
N GLN A 133 -29.38 -0.13 -20.05
CA GLN A 133 -29.89 1.16 -20.59
C GLN A 133 -29.93 1.17 -22.13
N ALA A 134 -28.90 0.63 -22.78
CA ALA A 134 -28.88 0.48 -24.23
C ALA A 134 -30.06 -0.38 -24.73
N PHE A 135 -30.35 -1.51 -24.08
CA PHE A 135 -31.48 -2.36 -24.46
C PHE A 135 -32.84 -1.70 -24.21
N MET A 136 -33.02 -0.97 -23.11
CA MET A 136 -34.24 -0.19 -22.86
C MET A 136 -34.46 0.87 -23.96
N THR A 137 -33.38 1.51 -24.42
CA THR A 137 -33.47 2.50 -25.51
C THR A 137 -33.88 1.85 -26.84
N ILE A 138 -33.43 0.64 -27.13
CA ILE A 138 -33.84 -0.12 -28.33
C ILE A 138 -35.34 -0.48 -28.26
N GLU A 139 -35.82 -0.86 -27.08
CA GLU A 139 -37.23 -1.15 -26.83
C GLU A 139 -38.10 0.10 -27.05
N ASP A 140 -37.71 1.24 -26.49
CA ASP A 140 -38.42 2.52 -26.64
C ASP A 140 -38.49 2.99 -28.11
N LEU A 141 -37.46 2.71 -28.90
CA LEU A 141 -37.41 3.00 -30.34
C LEU A 141 -38.15 1.95 -31.20
N ALA A 142 -38.89 1.03 -30.58
CA ALA A 142 -39.63 -0.05 -31.23
C ALA A 142 -38.76 -0.87 -32.21
N GLY A 143 -37.49 -1.08 -31.88
CA GLY A 143 -36.54 -1.82 -32.72
C GLY A 143 -35.90 -1.01 -33.85
N SER A 144 -36.21 0.28 -33.99
CA SER A 144 -35.66 1.18 -35.02
C SER A 144 -34.39 1.91 -34.55
N ALA A 145 -33.50 1.23 -33.81
CA ALA A 145 -32.31 1.85 -33.25
C ALA A 145 -31.15 1.89 -34.24
N ASN A 146 -30.56 3.05 -34.49
CA ASN A 146 -29.32 3.16 -35.26
C ASN A 146 -28.10 2.95 -34.34
N PRO A 147 -26.98 2.40 -34.85
CA PRO A 147 -25.75 2.27 -34.07
C PRO A 147 -25.26 3.59 -33.46
N SER A 148 -25.57 4.72 -34.11
CA SER A 148 -25.29 6.08 -33.63
C SER A 148 -26.00 6.42 -32.32
N ASP A 149 -27.19 5.87 -32.10
CA ASP A 149 -28.04 6.13 -30.93
C ASP A 149 -27.48 5.44 -29.67
N LEU A 150 -26.72 4.36 -29.88
CA LEU A 150 -26.11 3.55 -28.82
C LEU A 150 -24.62 3.90 -28.58
N ALA A 151 -23.93 4.39 -29.61
CA ALA A 151 -22.51 4.76 -29.52
C ALA A 151 -22.24 5.98 -28.61
N GLY A 152 -23.30 6.69 -28.20
CA GLY A 152 -23.21 7.79 -27.25
C GLY A 152 -22.76 7.35 -25.85
N GLY A 153 -22.98 6.09 -25.48
CA GLY A 153 -22.83 5.61 -24.11
C GLY A 153 -24.04 5.97 -23.26
#